data_AF-A0A846AM28-F1
#
_entry.id   AF-A0A846AM28-F1
#
_cell.length_a   1.000
_cell.length_b   1.000
_cell.length_c   1.000
_cell.angle_alpha   90.00
_cell.angle_beta   90.00
_cell.angle_gamma   90.00
#
_symmetry.space_group_name_H-M   'P 1'
#
loop_
_entity.id
_entity.type
_entity.pdbx_description
1 polymer ?
#
loop_
_entity_poly.entity_id
_entity_poly.type
_entity_poly.pdbx_seq_one_letter_code
_entity_poly.pdbx_strand_id
1 'polypeptide(L)'
;MILIIQHLLFYQYWEKERDDNYRHWQTEILKFRTQLELKFTTNLRNYLADRLDYLDGKARKIAQVKSELKLPEINPYTLEQILDEDWLPQQLIM
;
A
#
# COMPACT_ATOMS: atom_id res chain seq x y z
N MET A 1 -0.32 -7.91 2.32
CA MET A 1 -0.42 -7.11 1.08
C MET A 1 -1.52 -6.06 1.12
N ILE A 2 -2.79 -6.38 1.42
CA ILE A 2 -3.88 -5.37 1.51
C ILE A 2 -3.48 -4.19 2.42
N LEU A 3 -2.95 -4.48 3.62
CA LEU A 3 -2.51 -3.44 4.56
C LEU A 3 -1.36 -2.59 4.02
N ILE A 4 -0.43 -3.17 3.25
CA ILE A 4 0.67 -2.42 2.62
C ILE A 4 0.08 -1.43 1.62
N ILE A 5 -0.72 -1.91 0.67
CA ILE A 5 -1.36 -1.08 -0.36
C ILE A 5 -2.22 0.02 0.28
N GLN A 6 -2.99 -0.32 1.31
CA GLN A 6 -3.82 0.63 2.05
C GLN A 6 -2.98 1.76 2.66
N HIS A 7 -1.88 1.45 3.33
CA HIS A 7 -1.03 2.48 3.94
C HIS A 7 -0.21 3.24 2.91
N LEU A 8 0.16 2.63 1.77
CA LEU A 8 0.74 3.35 0.65
C LEU A 8 -0.27 4.35 0.06
N LEU A 9 -1.57 4.01 -0.01
CA LEU A 9 -2.62 4.94 -0.44
C LEU A 9 -2.85 6.08 0.56
N PHE A 10 -2.88 5.79 1.86
CA PHE A 10 -2.92 6.86 2.88
C PHE A 10 -1.70 7.74 2.77
N TYR A 11 -0.53 7.11 2.68
CA TYR A 11 0.71 7.82 2.47
C TYR A 11 0.62 8.66 1.22
N GLN A 12 0.26 8.19 0.03
CA GLN A 12 0.31 9.01 -1.18
C GLN A 12 -0.81 10.05 -1.30
N TYR A 13 -2.02 9.80 -0.81
CA TYR A 13 -3.20 10.62 -1.16
C TYR A 13 -3.86 11.31 0.05
N TRP A 14 -3.61 10.89 1.28
CA TRP A 14 -4.30 11.47 2.44
C TRP A 14 -3.55 12.66 3.03
N GLU A 15 -3.38 13.71 2.22
CA GLU A 15 -2.60 14.90 2.54
C GLU A 15 -2.98 15.52 3.89
N LYS A 16 -4.27 15.69 4.16
CA LYS A 16 -4.77 16.29 5.41
C LYS A 16 -4.25 15.61 6.68
N GLU A 17 -4.14 14.28 6.69
CA GLU A 17 -3.71 13.51 7.86
C GLU A 17 -2.22 13.15 7.82
N ARG A 18 -1.57 13.38 6.68
CA ARG A 18 -0.20 12.92 6.44
C ARG A 18 0.79 13.56 7.39
N ASP A 19 0.71 14.86 7.60
CA ASP A 19 1.71 15.60 8.40
C ASP A 19 1.86 15.01 9.81
N ASP A 20 0.74 14.57 10.40
CA ASP A 20 0.71 13.97 11.73
C ASP A 20 0.97 12.45 11.70
N ASN A 21 0.58 11.75 10.62
CA ASN A 21 0.55 10.28 10.61
C ASN A 21 1.63 9.60 9.74
N TYR A 22 2.40 10.34 8.92
CA TYR A 22 3.29 9.72 7.92
C TYR A 22 4.30 8.74 8.54
N ARG A 23 4.89 9.06 9.69
CA ARG A 23 5.85 8.19 10.39
C ARG A 23 5.21 6.91 10.88
N HIS A 24 3.97 7.01 11.37
CA HIS A 24 3.21 5.85 11.81
C HIS A 24 2.90 4.94 10.62
N TRP A 25 2.43 5.51 9.50
CA TRP A 25 2.15 4.72 8.29
C TRP A 25 3.39 4.09 7.70
N GLN A 26 4.53 4.81 7.63
CA GLN A 26 5.81 4.23 7.19
C GLN A 26 6.23 3.06 8.07
N THR A 27 6.06 3.18 9.39
CA THR A 27 6.39 2.11 10.34
C THR A 27 5.50 0.88 10.13
N GLU A 28 4.19 1.06 9.92
CA GLU A 28 3.28 -0.05 9.62
C GLU A 28 3.57 -0.67 8.25
N ILE A 29 3.90 0.12 7.21
CA ILE A 29 4.34 -0.39 5.90
C ILE A 29 5.55 -1.30 6.07
N LEU A 30 6.61 -0.83 6.73
CA LEU A 30 7.83 -1.59 6.97
C LEU A 30 7.51 -2.90 7.68
N LYS A 31 6.77 -2.84 8.81
CA LYS A 31 6.35 -4.01 9.57
C LYS A 31 5.58 -5.03 8.74
N PHE A 32 4.66 -4.59 7.87
CA PHE A 32 3.91 -5.51 7.02
C PHE A 32 4.76 -6.12 5.92
N ARG A 33 5.73 -5.38 5.36
CA ARG A 33 6.72 -5.91 4.41
C ARG A 33 7.60 -6.95 5.08
N THR A 34 8.20 -6.66 6.22
CA THR A 34 9.01 -7.63 6.99
C THR A 34 8.22 -8.91 7.31
N GLN A 35 6.96 -8.79 7.73
CA GLN A 35 6.10 -9.97 7.98
C GLN A 35 5.83 -10.81 6.72
N LEU A 36 5.77 -10.16 5.56
CA LEU A 36 5.56 -10.82 4.28
C LEU A 36 6.85 -11.48 3.79
N GLU A 37 7.98 -10.80 3.92
CA GLU A 37 9.32 -11.30 3.58
C GLU A 37 9.67 -12.58 4.33
N LEU A 38 9.37 -12.64 5.63
CA LEU A 38 9.56 -13.85 6.45
C LEU A 38 8.78 -15.07 5.96
N LYS A 39 7.77 -14.86 5.10
CA LYS A 39 6.93 -15.91 4.50
C LYS A 39 7.14 -16.03 2.99
N PHE A 40 8.09 -15.28 2.45
CA PHE A 40 8.19 -15.06 1.01
C PHE A 40 8.79 -16.28 0.31
N THR A 41 8.02 -16.82 -0.62
CA THR A 41 8.41 -17.95 -1.46
C THR A 41 8.02 -17.63 -2.90
N THR A 42 8.63 -18.31 -3.88
CA THR A 42 8.27 -18.13 -5.30
C THR A 42 6.78 -18.37 -5.56
N ASN A 43 6.20 -19.39 -4.90
CA ASN A 43 4.77 -19.69 -5.02
C ASN A 43 3.90 -18.57 -4.44
N LEU A 44 4.29 -18.01 -3.29
CA LEU A 44 3.59 -16.87 -2.72
C LEU A 44 3.68 -15.66 -3.64
N ARG A 45 4.84 -15.38 -4.22
CA ARG A 45 5.00 -14.27 -5.18
C ARG A 45 4.04 -14.41 -6.37
N ASN A 46 4.01 -15.59 -7.00
CA ASN A 46 3.12 -15.85 -8.14
C ASN A 46 1.65 -15.69 -7.75
N TYR A 47 1.25 -16.25 -6.61
CA TYR A 47 -0.11 -16.10 -6.09
C TYR A 47 -0.49 -14.63 -5.85
N LEU A 48 0.43 -13.82 -5.32
CA LEU A 48 0.19 -12.40 -5.08
C LEU A 48 0.06 -11.62 -6.39
N ALA A 49 0.86 -11.95 -7.41
CA ALA A 49 0.77 -11.37 -8.74
C ALA A 49 -0.59 -11.66 -9.39
N ASP A 50 -1.02 -12.93 -9.39
CA ASP A 50 -2.30 -13.37 -9.96
C ASP A 50 -3.53 -12.77 -9.25
N ARG A 51 -3.35 -12.26 -8.04
CA ARG A 51 -4.41 -11.71 -7.19
C ARG A 51 -4.29 -10.20 -6.99
N LEU A 52 -3.36 -9.52 -7.66
CA LEU A 52 -3.04 -8.13 -7.37
C LEU A 52 -4.28 -7.22 -7.49
N ASP A 53 -5.02 -7.30 -8.60
CA ASP A 53 -6.25 -6.53 -8.86
C ASP A 53 -7.37 -6.78 -7.83
N TYR A 54 -7.41 -7.99 -7.25
CA TYR A 54 -8.37 -8.26 -6.19
C TYR A 54 -7.93 -7.60 -4.87
N LEU A 55 -6.64 -7.69 -4.57
CA LEU A 55 -6.07 -7.22 -3.31
C LEU A 55 -5.97 -5.70 -3.26
N ASP A 56 -5.65 -5.05 -4.37
CA ASP A 56 -5.68 -3.60 -4.49
C ASP A 56 -7.12 -3.04 -4.40
N GLY A 57 -8.11 -3.69 -5.00
CA GLY A 57 -9.51 -3.28 -4.93
C GLY A 57 -10.03 -3.32 -3.50
N LYS A 58 -9.62 -4.33 -2.72
CA LYS A 58 -9.91 -4.40 -1.28
C LYS A 58 -9.21 -3.30 -0.49
N ALA A 59 -7.91 -3.09 -0.73
CA ALA A 59 -7.14 -2.05 -0.05
C ALA A 59 -7.70 -0.66 -0.33
N ARG A 60 -8.00 -0.36 -1.60
CA ARG A 60 -8.64 0.88 -2.04
C ARG A 60 -9.97 1.10 -1.35
N LYS A 61 -10.87 0.11 -1.35
CA LYS A 61 -12.17 0.23 -0.68
C LYS A 61 -12.02 0.58 0.81
N ILE A 62 -11.11 -0.08 1.51
CA ILE A 62 -10.84 0.20 2.94
C ILE A 62 -10.30 1.62 3.10
N ALA A 63 -9.34 2.01 2.25
CA ALA A 63 -8.73 3.33 2.31
C ALA A 63 -9.77 4.43 2.09
N GLN A 64 -10.61 4.30 1.05
CA GLN A 64 -11.69 5.26 0.75
C GLN A 64 -12.70 5.38 1.89
N VAL A 65 -13.09 4.26 2.52
CA VAL A 65 -14.01 4.29 3.67
C VAL A 65 -13.38 5.03 4.86
N LYS A 66 -12.09 4.85 5.11
CA LYS A 66 -11.41 5.47 6.26
C LYS A 66 -11.08 6.95 6.01
N SER A 67 -10.68 7.31 4.80
CA SER A 67 -10.23 8.67 4.47
C SER A 67 -11.31 9.56 3.88
N GLU A 68 -12.44 8.99 3.47
CA GLU A 68 -13.50 9.65 2.71
C GLU A 68 -13.03 10.23 1.35
N LEU A 69 -11.85 9.80 0.87
CA LEU A 69 -11.29 10.25 -0.39
C LEU A 69 -11.77 9.42 -1.59
N LYS A 70 -11.86 10.06 -2.75
CA LYS A 70 -11.93 9.36 -4.04
C LYS A 70 -10.50 9.03 -4.49
N LEU A 71 -10.12 7.76 -4.39
CA LEU A 71 -8.81 7.27 -4.79
C LEU A 71 -8.81 6.80 -6.25
N PRO A 72 -7.65 6.74 -6.93
CA PRO A 72 -7.54 6.24 -8.30
C PRO A 72 -8.16 4.85 -8.46
N GLU A 73 -8.88 4.64 -9.55
CA GLU A 73 -9.50 3.33 -9.84
C GLU A 73 -8.46 2.30 -10.28
N ILE A 74 -7.43 2.75 -10.99
CA ILE A 74 -6.28 1.95 -11.40
C ILE A 74 -5.25 1.98 -10.25
N ASN A 75 -4.75 0.81 -9.87
CA ASN A 75 -3.71 0.71 -8.86
C ASN A 75 -2.42 1.42 -9.33
N PRO A 76 -1.93 2.42 -8.58
CA PRO A 76 -0.74 3.18 -8.95
C PRO A 76 0.58 2.43 -8.71
N TYR A 77 0.54 1.22 -8.11
CA TYR A 77 1.72 0.50 -7.64
C TYR A 77 1.86 -0.87 -8.33
N THR A 78 3.08 -1.15 -8.79
CA THR A 78 3.49 -2.49 -9.23
C THR A 78 3.69 -3.42 -8.03
N LEU A 79 3.68 -4.74 -8.27
CA LEU A 79 3.99 -5.72 -7.22
C LEU A 79 5.39 -5.48 -6.66
N GLU A 80 6.37 -5.18 -7.51
CA GLU A 80 7.73 -4.86 -7.14
C GLU A 80 7.79 -3.68 -6.15
N GLN A 81 7.10 -2.59 -6.44
CA GLN A 81 7.02 -1.42 -5.55
C GLN A 81 6.33 -1.72 -4.21
N ILE A 82 5.28 -2.54 -4.23
CA ILE A 82 4.58 -2.95 -3.01
C ILE A 82 5.50 -3.75 -2.09
N LEU A 83 6.36 -4.59 -2.67
CA LEU A 83 7.26 -5.49 -1.94
C LEU A 83 8.59 -4.84 -1.54
N ASP A 84 9.07 -3.86 -2.29
CA ASP A 84 10.34 -3.18 -2.04
C ASP A 84 10.34 -2.47 -0.68
N GLU A 85 11.20 -2.90 0.24
CA GLU A 85 11.30 -2.40 1.62
C GLU A 85 11.54 -0.88 1.67
N ASP A 86 12.41 -0.37 0.82
CA ASP A 86 12.88 1.03 0.81
C ASP A 86 11.99 1.94 -0.03
N TRP A 87 11.06 1.37 -0.80
CA TRP A 87 10.23 2.16 -1.70
C TRP A 87 9.02 2.79 -1.01
N LEU A 88 8.80 4.07 -1.29
CA LEU A 88 7.57 4.82 -0.98
C LEU A 88 7.13 5.65 -2.19
N PRO A 89 5.83 5.87 -2.38
CA PRO A 89 5.33 6.65 -3.50
C PRO A 89 5.68 8.13 -3.34
N GLN A 90 6.03 8.75 -4.47
CA GLN A 90 6.22 10.20 -4.51
C GLN A 90 4.92 10.90 -4.14
N GLN A 91 5.06 11.91 -3.28
CA GLN A 91 3.96 12.77 -2.89
C GLN A 91 3.54 13.60 -4.10
N LEU A 92 2.25 13.72 -4.35
CA LEU A 92 1.75 14.67 -5.33
C LEU A 92 1.95 16.06 -4.74
N ILE A 93 2.77 16.89 -5.39
CA ILE A 93 2.85 18.31 -5.06
C ILE A 93 1.63 18.94 -5.73
N MET A 94 0.65 19.37 -4.92
CA MET A 94 -0.43 20.26 -5.37
C MET A 94 -0.02 21.72 -5.22
#